data_AF-A0A2U3LD25-F1
#
_entry.id   AF-A0A2U3LD25-F1
#
_cell.length_a   1.000
_cell.length_b   1.000
_cell.length_c   1.000
_cell.angle_alpha   90.00
_cell.angle_beta   90.00
_cell.angle_gamma   90.00
#
_symmetry.space_group_name_H-M   'P 1'
#
loop_
_entity.id
_entity.type
_entity.pdbx_description
1 polymer ?
#
loop_
_entity_poly.entity_id
_entity_poly.type
_entity_poly.pdbx_seq_one_letter_code
_entity_poly.pdbx_strand_id
1 'polypeptide(L)'
;MTELDTVETIPMVLGADGVIRVGGTRVTLDTLIAAFREGETPEEIAQQYPPVALGDIYAVIGYALRHPDTVSVYLRRRSDVAKDVRTENERRFSADGIRDRLLARRLSQRGT
;
A
#
# COMPACT_ATOMS: atom_id res chain seq x y z
N MET A 1 27.92 18.08 25.19
CA MET A 1 26.98 17.40 26.10
C MET A 1 25.77 17.08 25.24
N THR A 2 25.62 15.83 24.86
CA THR A 2 24.65 15.41 23.83
C THR A 2 23.31 15.18 24.50
N GLU A 3 22.31 16.01 24.19
CA GLU A 3 20.92 15.77 24.59
C GLU A 3 20.44 14.47 23.93
N LEU A 4 20.38 13.38 24.70
CA LEU A 4 19.82 12.09 24.31
C LEU A 4 18.41 11.88 24.89
N ASP A 5 17.79 12.94 25.43
CA ASP A 5 16.46 12.88 26.05
C ASP A 5 15.31 13.08 25.02
N THR A 6 15.60 12.87 23.73
CA THR A 6 14.61 13.05 22.66
C THR A 6 13.80 11.77 22.44
N VAL A 7 12.47 11.88 22.50
CA VAL A 7 11.54 10.80 22.14
C VAL A 7 11.20 10.94 20.65
N GLU A 8 11.62 9.97 19.85
CA GLU A 8 11.28 9.91 18.42
C GLU A 8 9.97 9.15 18.20
N THR A 9 9.06 9.73 17.42
CA THR A 9 7.80 9.09 17.03
C THR A 9 7.94 8.35 15.72
N ILE A 10 7.31 7.19 15.60
CA ILE A 10 7.32 6.42 14.35
C ILE A 10 6.52 7.21 13.29
N PRO A 11 7.06 7.43 12.07
CA PRO A 11 6.50 8.34 11.07
C PRO A 11 5.33 7.70 10.31
N MET A 12 4.30 7.24 11.02
CA MET A 12 3.09 6.63 10.47
C MET A 12 1.88 7.53 10.71
N VAL A 13 1.16 7.89 9.64
CA VAL A 13 -0.01 8.78 9.71
C VAL A 13 -1.22 8.10 9.09
N LEU A 14 -2.32 8.03 9.84
CA LEU A 14 -3.60 7.53 9.34
C LEU A 14 -4.29 8.61 8.49
N GLY A 15 -4.50 8.33 7.21
CA GLY A 15 -5.28 9.20 6.32
C GLY A 15 -6.78 9.11 6.58
N ALA A 16 -7.53 10.10 6.09
CA ALA A 16 -8.99 10.12 6.15
C ALA A 16 -9.66 8.94 5.40
N ASP A 17 -8.92 8.32 4.48
CA ASP A 17 -9.30 7.11 3.74
C ASP A 17 -9.00 5.81 4.51
N GLY A 18 -8.55 5.90 5.77
CA GLY A 18 -8.23 4.75 6.61
C GLY A 18 -6.91 4.07 6.24
N VAL A 19 -6.05 4.72 5.44
CA VAL A 19 -4.75 4.17 5.00
C VAL A 19 -3.62 4.81 5.77
N ILE A 20 -2.76 3.98 6.37
CA ILE A 20 -1.55 4.44 7.04
C ILE A 20 -0.48 4.72 5.99
N ARG A 21 0.07 5.95 6.01
CA ARG A 21 1.16 6.42 5.15
C ARG A 21 2.41 6.70 5.97
N VAL A 22 3.57 6.58 5.32
CA VAL A 22 4.88 6.65 5.99
C VAL A 22 5.67 7.87 5.55
N GLY A 23 6.32 8.55 6.50
CA GLY A 23 7.30 9.62 6.23
C GLY A 23 6.72 10.85 5.53
N GLY A 24 5.41 11.10 5.68
CA GLY A 24 4.71 12.17 4.94
C GLY A 24 4.55 11.90 3.43
N THR A 25 4.85 10.68 2.98
CA THR A 25 4.76 10.29 1.56
C THR A 25 3.40 9.65 1.23
N ARG A 26 3.22 9.25 -0.03
CA ARG A 26 2.09 8.40 -0.45
C ARG A 26 2.35 6.91 -0.27
N VAL A 27 3.55 6.52 0.16
CA VAL A 27 3.90 5.11 0.39
C VAL A 27 3.17 4.63 1.65
N THR A 28 2.52 3.48 1.53
CA THR A 28 1.64 2.95 2.58
C THR A 28 2.37 1.96 3.47
N LEU A 29 1.88 1.80 4.69
CA LEU A 29 2.34 0.74 5.59
C LEU A 29 2.17 -0.64 4.93
N ASP A 30 1.07 -0.86 4.23
CA ASP A 30 0.76 -2.11 3.52
C ASP A 30 1.89 -2.48 2.54
N THR A 31 2.38 -1.49 1.78
CA THR A 31 3.46 -1.67 0.80
C THR A 31 4.77 -2.06 1.46
N LEU A 32 5.20 -1.34 2.50
CA LEU A 32 6.49 -1.61 3.16
C LEU A 32 6.48 -2.98 3.85
N ILE A 33 5.37 -3.33 4.50
CA ILE A 33 5.24 -4.63 5.18
C ILE A 33 5.14 -5.78 4.18
N ALA A 34 4.51 -5.57 3.02
CA ALA A 34 4.49 -6.56 1.95
C ALA A 34 5.90 -6.85 1.42
N ALA A 35 6.64 -5.81 1.01
CA ALA A 35 8.00 -5.95 0.50
C ALA A 35 8.94 -6.64 1.51
N PHE A 36 8.87 -6.24 2.79
CA PHE A 36 9.65 -6.87 3.85
C PHE A 36 9.29 -8.37 4.04
N ARG A 37 8.01 -8.72 3.94
CA ARG A 37 7.56 -10.13 4.01
C ARG A 37 7.95 -10.95 2.78
N GLU A 38 8.17 -10.30 1.64
CA GLU A 38 8.69 -10.92 0.42
C GLU A 38 10.21 -11.14 0.47
N GLY A 39 10.87 -10.72 1.56
CA GLY A 39 12.28 -10.96 1.83
C GLY A 39 13.18 -9.78 1.49
N GLU A 40 12.63 -8.64 1.09
CA GLU A 40 13.40 -7.44 0.85
C GLU A 40 13.93 -6.84 2.15
N THR A 41 15.18 -6.40 2.10
CA THR A 41 15.81 -5.64 3.18
C THR A 41 15.28 -4.20 3.24
N PRO A 42 15.32 -3.53 4.41
CA PRO A 42 14.98 -2.11 4.52
C PRO A 42 15.69 -1.22 3.50
N GLU A 43 16.94 -1.54 3.15
CA GLU A 43 17.76 -0.84 2.17
C GLU A 43 17.26 -1.05 0.73
N GLU A 44 16.88 -2.27 0.36
CA GLU A 44 16.26 -2.57 -0.93
C GLU A 44 14.91 -1.87 -1.07
N ILE A 45 14.10 -1.91 0.00
CA ILE A 45 12.82 -1.18 0.07
C ILE A 45 13.05 0.33 -0.12
N ALA A 46 14.09 0.90 0.50
CA ALA A 46 14.43 2.32 0.32
C ALA A 46 14.82 2.65 -1.13
N GLN A 47 15.49 1.72 -1.83
CA GLN A 47 15.81 1.89 -3.25
C GLN A 47 14.54 1.82 -4.13
N GLN A 48 13.59 0.95 -3.79
CA GLN A 48 12.31 0.85 -4.51
C GLN A 48 11.38 2.04 -4.25
N TYR A 49 11.44 2.61 -3.04
CA TYR A 49 10.62 3.74 -2.62
C TYR A 49 11.46 4.95 -2.18
N PRO A 50 12.22 5.59 -3.10
CA PRO A 50 13.12 6.71 -2.77
C PRO A 50 12.51 7.90 -1.99
N PRO A 51 11.19 8.20 -2.08
CA PRO A 51 10.60 9.27 -1.28
C PRO A 51 10.60 9.00 0.23
N VAL A 52 10.73 7.75 0.69
CA VAL A 52 10.72 7.39 2.12
C VAL A 52 12.15 7.34 2.62
N ALA A 53 12.44 8.04 3.71
CA ALA A 53 13.77 8.00 4.30
C ALA A 53 14.08 6.58 4.83
N LEU A 54 15.33 6.13 4.66
CA LEU A 54 15.76 4.82 5.15
C LEU A 54 15.52 4.65 6.67
N GLY A 55 15.77 5.70 7.46
CA GLY A 55 15.50 5.70 8.90
C GLY A 55 14.02 5.43 9.22
N ASP A 56 13.11 6.06 8.48
CA ASP A 56 11.67 5.86 8.62
C ASP A 56 11.27 4.41 8.31
N ILE A 57 11.87 3.81 7.28
CA ILE A 57 11.64 2.41 6.92
C ILE A 57 12.07 1.47 8.05
N TYR A 58 13.26 1.68 8.62
CA TYR A 58 13.71 0.91 9.79
C TYR A 58 12.80 1.11 10.99
N ALA A 59 12.37 2.33 11.28
CA ALA A 59 11.48 2.62 12.40
C ALA A 59 10.14 1.88 12.25
N VAL A 60 9.56 1.89 11.03
CA VAL A 60 8.31 1.21 10.71
C VAL A 60 8.45 -0.31 10.79
N ILE A 61 9.48 -0.89 10.18
CA ILE A 61 9.72 -2.34 10.23
C ILE A 61 9.99 -2.78 11.67
N GLY A 62 10.81 -2.04 12.41
CA GLY A 62 11.08 -2.30 13.81
C GLY A 62 9.83 -2.25 14.68
N TYR A 63 8.92 -1.30 14.42
CA TYR A 63 7.61 -1.27 15.06
C TYR A 63 6.78 -2.50 14.70
N ALA A 64 6.72 -2.87 13.42
CA ALA A 64 5.92 -4.01 12.97
C ALA A 64 6.40 -5.34 13.56
N LEU A 65 7.72 -5.51 13.72
CA LEU A 65 8.31 -6.67 14.38
C LEU A 65 7.99 -6.74 15.88
N ARG A 66 7.90 -5.58 16.55
CA ARG A 66 7.51 -5.50 17.97
C ARG A 66 6.00 -5.64 18.20
N HIS A 67 5.18 -5.31 17.21
CA HIS A 67 3.72 -5.29 17.30
C HIS A 67 3.04 -6.04 16.14
N PRO A 68 3.38 -7.32 15.92
CA PRO A 68 2.91 -8.07 14.75
C PRO A 68 1.39 -8.23 14.73
N ASP A 69 0.74 -8.37 15.89
CA ASP A 69 -0.72 -8.51 15.98
C ASP A 69 -1.43 -7.21 15.58
N THR A 70 -0.96 -6.07 16.07
CA THR A 70 -1.49 -4.74 15.73
C THR A 70 -1.42 -4.50 14.23
N VAL A 71 -0.26 -4.76 13.62
CA VAL A 71 -0.06 -4.62 12.17
C VAL A 71 -0.94 -5.61 11.40
N SER A 72 -1.05 -6.86 11.87
CA SER A 72 -1.87 -7.87 11.21
C SER A 72 -3.37 -7.56 11.25
N VAL A 73 -3.86 -6.95 12.33
CA VAL A 73 -5.26 -6.47 12.43
C VAL A 73 -5.51 -5.36 11.42
N TYR A 74 -4.61 -4.38 11.32
CA TYR A 74 -4.71 -3.32 10.32
C TYR A 74 -4.73 -3.88 8.89
N LEU A 75 -3.78 -4.76 8.55
CA LEU A 75 -3.67 -5.35 7.21
C LEU A 75 -4.89 -6.21 6.84
N ARG A 76 -5.45 -6.97 7.80
CA ARG A 76 -6.70 -7.71 7.57
C ARG A 76 -7.85 -6.78 7.21
N ARG A 77 -8.09 -5.74 8.01
CA ARG A 77 -9.15 -4.75 7.76
C ARG A 77 -9.01 -4.12 6.37
N ARG A 78 -7.78 -3.78 5.98
CA ARG A 78 -7.47 -3.25 4.64
C ARG A 78 -7.79 -4.24 3.53
N SER A 79 -7.43 -5.51 3.71
CA SER A 79 -7.73 -6.54 2.72
C SER A 79 -9.24 -6.78 2.55
N ASP A 80 -10.02 -6.69 3.64
CA ASP A 80 -11.47 -6.90 3.60
C ASP A 80 -12.16 -5.74 2.87
N VAL A 81 -11.80 -4.49 3.19
CA VAL A 81 -12.29 -3.31 2.47
C VAL A 81 -11.96 -3.37 0.97
N ALA A 82 -10.74 -3.79 0.62
CA ALA A 82 -10.33 -3.92 -0.79
C ALA A 82 -11.16 -4.99 -1.53
N LYS A 83 -11.47 -6.11 -0.87
CA LYS A 83 -12.35 -7.16 -1.43
C LYS A 83 -13.77 -6.66 -1.62
N ASP A 84 -14.34 -5.98 -0.63
CA ASP A 84 -15.70 -5.45 -0.71
C ASP A 84 -15.85 -4.44 -1.84
N VAL A 85 -14.91 -3.49 -1.95
CA VAL A 85 -14.87 -2.51 -3.04
C VAL A 85 -14.73 -3.21 -4.40
N ARG A 86 -13.89 -4.25 -4.49
CA ARG A 86 -13.74 -5.02 -5.72
C ARG A 86 -15.03 -5.74 -6.11
N THR A 87 -15.66 -6.45 -5.18
CA THR A 87 -16.94 -7.15 -5.43
C THR A 87 -18.04 -6.17 -5.82
N GLU A 88 -18.13 -5.02 -5.17
CA GLU A 88 -19.12 -4.00 -5.53
C GLU A 88 -18.86 -3.40 -6.92
N ASN A 89 -17.60 -3.12 -7.25
CA ASN A 89 -17.24 -2.64 -8.59
C ASN A 89 -17.52 -3.70 -9.68
N GLU A 90 -17.19 -4.97 -9.44
CA GLU A 90 -17.48 -6.06 -10.37
C GLU A 90 -18.99 -6.25 -10.58
N ARG A 91 -19.82 -6.04 -9.54
CA ARG A 91 -21.28 -6.04 -9.65
C ARG A 91 -21.81 -4.83 -10.44
N ARG A 92 -21.32 -3.63 -10.14
CA ARG A 92 -21.78 -2.37 -10.77
C ARG A 92 -21.32 -2.22 -12.21
N PHE A 93 -20.11 -2.68 -12.50
CA PHE A 93 -19.46 -2.58 -13.80
C PHE A 93 -19.13 -3.97 -14.32
N SER A 94 -20.14 -4.83 -14.47
CA SER A 94 -19.94 -6.19 -15.00
C SER A 94 -19.13 -6.13 -16.30
N ALA A 95 -18.12 -7.00 -16.39
CA ALA A 95 -17.27 -7.15 -17.57
C ALA A 95 -18.00 -7.83 -18.74
N ASP A 96 -19.25 -8.25 -18.54
CA ASP A 96 -20.08 -8.88 -19.56
C ASP A 96 -20.26 -7.97 -20.78
N GLY A 97 -19.96 -8.50 -21.96
CA GLY A 97 -20.04 -7.76 -23.22
C GLY A 97 -18.97 -6.69 -23.42
N ILE A 98 -18.04 -6.47 -22.47
CA ILE A 98 -16.90 -5.54 -22.70
C ILE A 98 -16.04 -6.05 -23.85
N ARG A 99 -15.75 -7.37 -23.88
CA ARG A 99 -14.98 -7.99 -24.97
C ARG A 99 -15.67 -7.80 -26.33
N ASP A 100 -16.96 -8.10 -26.42
CA ASP A 100 -17.72 -7.98 -27.67
C ASP A 100 -17.79 -6.54 -28.16
N ARG A 101 -18.00 -5.59 -27.25
CA ARG A 101 -17.97 -4.15 -27.54
C ARG A 101 -16.60 -3.66 -28.02
N LEU A 102 -15.50 -4.13 -27.41
CA LEU A 102 -14.15 -3.78 -27.83
C LEU A 102 -13.80 -4.40 -29.20
N LEU A 103 -14.25 -5.63 -29.48
CA LEU A 103 -14.09 -6.28 -30.78
C LEU A 103 -14.88 -5.56 -31.88
N ALA A 104 -16.14 -5.20 -31.61
CA ALA A 104 -16.97 -4.43 -32.53
C ALA A 104 -16.33 -3.08 -32.87
N ARG A 105 -15.79 -2.37 -31.87
CA ARG A 105 -15.07 -1.09 -32.06
C ARG A 105 -13.81 -1.25 -32.91
N ARG A 106 -13.07 -2.35 -32.75
CA ARG A 106 -11.85 -2.61 -33.52
C ARG A 106 -12.13 -2.94 -34.98
N LEU A 107 -13.25 -3.63 -35.26
CA LEU A 107 -13.71 -3.93 -36.61
C LEU A 107 -14.21 -2.66 -37.33
N SER A 108 -14.94 -1.78 -36.63
CA SER A 108 -15.38 -0.50 -37.21
C SER A 108 -14.23 0.48 -37.49
N GLN A 109 -13.09 0.37 -36.81
CA GLN A 109 -11.91 1.24 -37.00
C GLN A 109 -10.94 0.76 -38.08
N ARG A 110 -11.11 -0.47 -38.60
CA ARG A 110 -10.29 -1.02 -39.71
C ARG A 110 -10.96 -0.91 -41.08
N GLY A 111 -12.19 -0.37 -41.13
CA GLY A 111 -13.00 -0.22 -42.34
C GLY A 111 -12.96 1.16 -42.99
N THR A 112 -11.94 1.99 -42.72
CA THR A 112 -11.67 3.27 -43.39
C THR A 112 -10.24 3.25 -43.87
#